data_AF-E8K2W1-F1
#
_entry.id   AF-E8K2W1-F1
#
_cell.length_a   1.000
_cell.length_b   1.000
_cell.length_c   1.000
_cell.angle_alpha   90.00
_cell.angle_beta   90.00
_cell.angle_gamma   90.00
#
_symmetry.space_group_name_H-M   'P 1'
#
loop_
_entity.id
_entity.type
_entity.pdbx_description
1 polymer ?
#
loop_
_entity_poly.entity_id
_entity_poly.type
_entity_poly.pdbx_seq_one_letter_code
_entity_poly.pdbx_strand_id
1 'polypeptide(L)'
;MKTPKLYNDLINEKKITNEIIAECVYSVNKRAKNYRDKIKEYKNGRFHQHLESNIEKAEGEMGKYYQLKEEFLKVFTPNLIHKQFIGEEKKRVYSYEKNYEKLLKEKTNDIFWKNSYYDYDKDMEIEFFDYHLGTKKYLYFLYYEIGECSFHSPITEKIAERNTGLEIQEIDENFKTHGSKIEGLLSMQFVKKVLELLQSEDYTIVD
;
A
#
# COMPACT_ATOMS: atom_id res chain seq x y z
N MET A 1 -17.57 15.88 3.58
CA MET A 1 -18.18 14.68 2.99
C MET A 1 -19.53 15.07 2.45
N LYS A 2 -19.74 14.91 1.15
CA LYS A 2 -20.99 15.28 0.49
C LYS A 2 -21.33 14.20 -0.51
N THR A 3 -22.29 13.35 -0.16
CA THR A 3 -22.84 12.37 -1.12
C THR A 3 -23.86 13.10 -1.99
N PRO A 4 -23.75 13.03 -3.34
CA PRO A 4 -24.76 13.59 -4.23
C PRO A 4 -26.15 13.02 -3.94
N LYS A 5 -27.20 13.85 -4.10
CA LYS A 5 -28.58 13.38 -3.90
C LYS A 5 -28.94 12.26 -4.87
N LEU A 6 -28.54 12.43 -6.14
CA LEU A 6 -28.74 11.45 -7.21
C LEU A 6 -28.23 10.05 -6.83
N TYR A 7 -27.07 9.97 -6.18
CA TYR A 7 -26.49 8.70 -5.76
C TYR A 7 -27.35 8.00 -4.69
N ASN A 8 -27.93 8.76 -3.76
CA ASN A 8 -28.83 8.17 -2.78
C ASN A 8 -30.13 7.69 -3.42
N ASP A 9 -30.68 8.46 -4.36
CA ASP A 9 -31.91 8.12 -5.08
C ASP A 9 -31.71 6.81 -5.88
N LEU A 10 -30.61 6.69 -6.63
CA LEU A 10 -30.25 5.47 -7.36
C LEU A 10 -30.09 4.25 -6.45
N ILE A 11 -29.32 4.38 -5.36
CA ILE A 11 -29.07 3.27 -4.44
C ILE A 11 -30.35 2.86 -3.69
N ASN A 12 -31.29 3.79 -3.44
CA ASN A 12 -32.60 3.46 -2.88
C ASN A 12 -33.46 2.64 -3.86
N GLU A 13 -33.31 2.87 -5.16
CA GLU A 13 -33.95 2.08 -6.22
C GLU A 13 -33.15 0.80 -6.58
N LYS A 14 -32.11 0.46 -5.82
CA LYS A 14 -31.18 -0.65 -6.10
C LYS A 14 -30.52 -0.56 -7.47
N LYS A 15 -30.26 0.66 -7.93
CA LYS A 15 -29.51 0.93 -9.16
C LYS A 15 -28.11 1.41 -8.81
N ILE A 16 -27.11 0.90 -9.52
CA ILE A 16 -25.71 1.26 -9.30
C ILE A 16 -25.01 1.55 -10.63
N THR A 17 -24.12 2.55 -10.63
CA THR A 17 -23.25 2.86 -11.78
C THR A 17 -21.81 2.50 -11.43
N ASN A 18 -20.98 2.26 -12.45
CA ASN A 18 -19.53 2.07 -12.25
C ASN A 18 -18.87 3.30 -11.60
N GLU A 19 -19.39 4.51 -11.88
CA GLU A 19 -18.93 5.74 -11.25
C GLU A 19 -19.17 5.75 -9.74
N ILE A 20 -20.37 5.35 -9.27
CA ILE A 20 -20.69 5.26 -7.83
C ILE A 20 -19.71 4.29 -7.13
N ILE A 21 -19.44 3.15 -7.76
CA ILE A 21 -18.52 2.14 -7.22
C ILE A 21 -17.11 2.72 -7.17
N ALA A 22 -16.62 3.26 -8.28
CA ALA A 22 -15.31 3.89 -8.40
C ALA A 22 -15.11 4.96 -7.34
N GLU A 23 -16.07 5.87 -7.15
CA GLU A 23 -16.02 6.90 -6.12
C GLU A 23 -16.01 6.30 -4.71
N CYS A 24 -16.76 5.23 -4.44
CA CYS A 24 -16.75 4.54 -3.15
C CYS A 24 -15.36 3.96 -2.84
N VAL A 25 -14.78 3.22 -3.79
CA VAL A 25 -13.45 2.61 -3.66
C VAL A 25 -12.38 3.70 -3.51
N TYR A 26 -12.47 4.76 -4.30
CA TYR A 26 -11.62 5.94 -4.18
C TYR A 26 -11.71 6.57 -2.78
N SER A 27 -12.94 6.72 -2.26
CA SER A 27 -13.24 7.26 -0.93
C SER A 27 -12.50 6.51 0.19
N VAL A 28 -12.59 5.19 0.20
CA VAL A 28 -11.93 4.37 1.24
C VAL A 28 -10.42 4.35 1.06
N ASN A 29 -9.94 4.26 -0.19
CA ASN A 29 -8.51 4.28 -0.51
C ASN A 29 -7.83 5.58 -0.04
N LYS A 30 -8.48 6.73 -0.25
CA LYS A 30 -7.96 8.03 0.18
C LYS A 30 -7.96 8.18 1.70
N ARG A 31 -8.98 7.68 2.40
CA ARG A 31 -8.97 7.64 3.87
C ARG A 31 -7.84 6.78 4.42
N ALA A 32 -7.63 5.59 3.88
CA ALA A 32 -6.53 4.71 4.27
C ALA A 32 -5.17 5.43 4.11
N LYS A 33 -4.96 6.09 2.96
CA LYS A 33 -3.75 6.87 2.69
C LYS A 33 -3.59 8.08 3.62
N ASN A 34 -4.67 8.76 4.01
CA ASN A 34 -4.60 9.84 5.00
C ASN A 34 -4.10 9.34 6.36
N TYR A 35 -4.58 8.18 6.83
CA TYR A 35 -4.08 7.58 8.06
C TYR A 35 -2.62 7.13 7.94
N ARG A 36 -2.23 6.55 6.79
CA ARG A 36 -0.82 6.24 6.49
C ARG A 36 0.07 7.48 6.57
N ASP A 37 -0.35 8.57 5.94
CA ASP A 37 0.39 9.83 5.91
C ASP A 37 0.48 10.44 7.32
N LYS A 38 -0.59 10.34 8.11
CA LYS A 38 -0.63 10.73 9.53
C LYS A 38 0.29 9.89 10.43
N ILE A 39 0.38 8.57 10.21
CA ILE A 39 1.34 7.70 10.92
C ILE A 39 2.76 8.14 10.62
N LYS A 40 3.05 8.48 9.35
CA LYS A 40 4.37 8.98 8.96
C LYS A 40 4.69 10.32 9.64
N GLU A 41 3.70 11.22 9.75
CA GLU A 41 3.84 12.47 10.50
C GLU A 41 4.20 12.20 11.96
N TYR A 42 3.45 11.32 12.65
CA TYR A 42 3.72 10.94 14.03
C TYR A 42 5.13 10.38 14.24
N LYS A 43 5.60 9.50 13.35
CA LYS A 43 6.94 8.91 13.43
C LYS A 43 8.07 9.93 13.22
N ASN A 44 7.81 11.02 12.50
CA ASN A 44 8.80 12.06 12.22
C ASN A 44 8.72 13.26 13.18
N GLY A 45 7.61 13.41 13.93
CA GLY A 45 7.42 14.48 14.89
C GLY A 45 8.25 14.30 16.15
N ARG A 46 8.73 15.41 16.73
CA ARG A 46 9.36 15.41 18.06
C ARG A 46 8.29 15.62 19.13
N PHE A 47 8.33 14.83 20.20
CA PHE A 47 7.52 15.04 21.42
C PHE A 47 5.99 14.88 21.28
N HIS A 48 5.51 13.78 20.70
CA HIS A 48 4.09 13.41 20.82
C HIS A 48 3.83 12.66 22.12
N GLN A 49 3.04 13.24 23.03
CA GLN A 49 2.44 12.47 24.12
C GLN A 49 1.57 11.35 23.54
N HIS A 50 1.65 10.15 24.14
CA HIS A 50 0.94 8.94 23.70
C HIS A 50 1.21 8.56 22.23
N LEU A 51 2.44 8.79 21.73
CA LEU A 51 2.85 8.49 20.35
C LEU A 51 2.45 7.08 19.90
N GLU A 52 2.77 6.07 20.72
CA GLU A 52 2.50 4.67 20.42
C GLU A 52 0.99 4.41 20.26
N SER A 53 0.17 4.84 21.23
CA SER A 53 -1.29 4.68 21.16
C SER A 53 -1.92 5.43 19.97
N ASN A 54 -1.38 6.60 19.60
CA ASN A 54 -1.87 7.35 18.45
C ASN A 54 -1.52 6.66 17.13
N ILE A 55 -0.32 6.06 17.03
CA ILE A 55 0.09 5.26 15.87
C ILE A 55 -0.80 4.02 15.76
N GLU A 56 -0.97 3.27 16.86
CA GLU A 56 -1.80 2.05 16.87
C GLU A 56 -3.24 2.33 16.43
N LYS A 57 -3.87 3.39 16.95
CA LYS A 57 -5.22 3.81 16.53
C LYS A 57 -5.27 4.16 15.04
N ALA A 58 -4.27 4.88 14.53
CA ALA A 58 -4.19 5.24 13.11
C ALA A 58 -3.95 4.02 12.22
N GLU A 59 -3.15 3.05 12.67
CA GLU A 59 -2.91 1.78 11.97
C GLU A 59 -4.20 0.94 11.92
N GLY A 60 -4.95 0.89 13.03
CA GLY A 60 -6.25 0.23 13.08
C GLY A 60 -7.26 0.84 12.10
N GLU A 61 -7.38 2.17 12.06
CA GLU A 61 -8.25 2.86 11.10
C GLU A 61 -7.79 2.65 9.66
N MET A 62 -6.49 2.78 9.39
CA MET A 62 -5.90 2.51 8.08
C MET A 62 -6.25 1.10 7.60
N GLY A 63 -6.09 0.10 8.46
CA GLY A 63 -6.43 -1.29 8.17
C GLY A 63 -7.89 -1.48 7.80
N LYS A 64 -8.83 -0.87 8.55
CA LYS A 64 -10.27 -0.93 8.24
C LYS A 64 -10.61 -0.41 6.86
N TYR A 65 -10.02 0.72 6.45
CA TYR A 65 -10.30 1.31 5.13
C TYR A 65 -9.66 0.50 3.99
N TYR A 66 -8.45 -0.03 4.18
CA TYR A 66 -7.87 -0.95 3.20
C TYR A 66 -8.66 -2.25 3.10
N GLN A 67 -9.14 -2.80 4.21
CA GLN A 67 -10.00 -3.98 4.19
C GLN A 67 -11.28 -3.72 3.40
N LEU A 68 -11.98 -2.59 3.66
CA LEU A 68 -13.16 -2.22 2.88
C LEU A 68 -12.86 -2.09 1.39
N LYS A 69 -11.72 -1.47 1.03
CA LYS A 69 -11.26 -1.41 -0.37
C LYS A 69 -11.15 -2.81 -0.97
N GLU A 70 -10.52 -3.75 -0.27
CA GLU A 70 -10.38 -5.12 -0.76
C GLU A 70 -11.73 -5.84 -0.90
N GLU A 71 -12.67 -5.62 0.03
CA GLU A 71 -14.03 -6.18 -0.12
C GLU A 71 -14.77 -5.66 -1.36
N PHE A 72 -14.59 -4.39 -1.73
CA PHE A 72 -15.10 -3.88 -3.01
C PHE A 72 -14.43 -4.57 -4.19
N LEU A 73 -13.10 -4.66 -4.19
CA LEU A 73 -12.33 -5.18 -5.33
C LEU A 73 -12.57 -6.67 -5.58
N LYS A 74 -12.95 -7.45 -4.56
CA LYS A 74 -13.31 -8.88 -4.72
C LYS A 74 -14.49 -9.14 -5.64
N VAL A 75 -15.38 -8.15 -5.83
CA VAL A 75 -16.53 -8.26 -6.73
C VAL A 75 -16.10 -8.14 -8.20
N PHE A 76 -14.89 -7.63 -8.46
CA PHE A 76 -14.36 -7.38 -9.79
C PHE A 76 -13.26 -8.36 -10.14
N THR A 77 -13.13 -8.64 -11.44
CA THR A 77 -11.96 -9.36 -11.96
C THR A 77 -10.86 -8.34 -12.25
N PRO A 78 -9.62 -8.56 -11.79
CA PRO A 78 -8.50 -7.70 -12.15
C PRO A 78 -8.20 -7.75 -13.65
N ASN A 79 -7.79 -6.63 -14.22
CA ASN A 79 -7.44 -6.50 -15.63
C ASN A 79 -6.08 -7.13 -15.94
N LEU A 80 -5.08 -6.85 -15.08
CA LEU A 80 -3.70 -7.31 -15.22
C LEU A 80 -2.95 -7.22 -13.89
N ILE A 81 -1.67 -7.59 -13.89
CA ILE A 81 -0.75 -7.45 -12.76
C ILE A 81 0.25 -6.34 -13.06
N HIS A 82 0.33 -5.34 -12.19
CA HIS A 82 1.43 -4.38 -12.20
C HIS A 82 2.60 -4.89 -11.38
N LYS A 83 3.80 -4.71 -11.93
CA LYS A 83 5.10 -5.04 -11.33
C LYS A 83 5.94 -3.77 -11.19
N GLN A 84 6.21 -3.35 -9.96
CA GLN A 84 7.00 -2.15 -9.67
C GLN A 84 8.39 -2.55 -9.18
N PHE A 85 9.44 -2.07 -9.85
CA PHE A 85 10.81 -2.22 -9.34
C PHE A 85 11.02 -1.31 -8.13
N ILE A 86 11.57 -1.86 -7.03
CA ILE A 86 11.82 -1.11 -5.79
C ILE A 86 13.29 -1.12 -5.37
N GLY A 87 14.19 -1.44 -6.31
CA GLY A 87 15.61 -1.55 -6.07
C GLY A 87 16.06 -3.01 -5.89
N GLU A 88 17.29 -3.18 -5.46
CA GLU A 88 17.92 -4.48 -5.30
C GLU A 88 17.94 -4.92 -3.84
N GLU A 89 18.04 -6.22 -3.65
CA GLU A 89 18.30 -6.79 -2.33
C GLU A 89 19.66 -6.34 -1.81
N LYS A 90 19.67 -5.93 -0.54
CA LYS A 90 20.83 -5.39 0.14
C LYS A 90 21.09 -6.21 1.39
N LYS A 91 22.36 -6.38 1.74
CA LYS A 91 22.76 -7.00 3.00
C LYS A 91 23.73 -6.10 3.75
N ARG A 92 23.45 -5.90 5.03
CA ARG A 92 24.38 -5.31 5.99
C ARG A 92 25.25 -6.40 6.60
N VAL A 93 26.55 -6.11 6.76
CA VAL A 93 27.51 -6.97 7.45
C VAL A 93 28.23 -6.14 8.51
N TYR A 94 28.27 -6.65 9.74
CA TYR A 94 28.94 -5.98 10.86
C TYR A 94 30.32 -6.56 11.14
N SER A 95 31.22 -5.76 11.69
CA SER A 95 32.61 -6.12 11.99
C SER A 95 32.75 -7.32 12.94
N TYR A 96 31.75 -7.55 13.79
CA TYR A 96 31.72 -8.70 14.70
C TYR A 96 31.33 -10.04 14.01
N GLU A 97 30.85 -10.02 12.75
CA GLU A 97 30.53 -11.24 12.01
C GLU A 97 31.81 -11.96 11.58
N LYS A 98 31.88 -13.29 11.79
CA LYS A 98 33.09 -14.10 11.55
C LYS A 98 33.66 -13.98 10.13
N ASN A 99 32.83 -13.65 9.15
CA ASN A 99 33.19 -13.56 7.73
C ASN A 99 33.30 -12.11 7.23
N TYR A 100 33.31 -11.10 8.11
CA TYR A 100 33.36 -9.69 7.75
C TYR A 100 34.50 -9.37 6.77
N GLU A 101 35.75 -9.67 7.15
CA GLU A 101 36.95 -9.39 6.33
C GLU A 101 36.91 -10.07 4.95
N LYS A 102 36.38 -11.29 4.92
CA LYS A 102 36.23 -12.06 3.68
C LYS A 102 35.20 -11.38 2.78
N LEU A 103 34.01 -11.08 3.30
CA LEU A 103 32.95 -10.41 2.55
C LEU A 103 33.35 -9.00 2.12
N LEU A 104 34.06 -8.25 2.95
CA LEU A 104 34.54 -6.91 2.63
C LEU A 104 35.42 -6.93 1.37
N LYS A 105 36.34 -7.90 1.27
CA LYS A 105 37.20 -8.10 0.09
C LYS A 105 36.41 -8.60 -1.12
N GLU A 106 35.61 -9.65 -0.94
CA GLU A 106 34.83 -10.26 -2.03
C GLU A 106 33.79 -9.31 -2.63
N LYS A 107 33.21 -8.44 -1.80
CA LYS A 107 32.10 -7.54 -2.16
C LYS A 107 32.52 -6.10 -2.34
N THR A 108 33.82 -5.79 -2.39
CA THR A 108 34.32 -4.41 -2.47
C THR A 108 33.64 -3.56 -3.56
N ASN A 109 33.39 -4.13 -4.75
CA ASN A 109 32.73 -3.42 -5.86
C ASN A 109 31.20 -3.31 -5.72
N ASP A 110 30.59 -4.15 -4.89
CA ASP A 110 29.14 -4.17 -4.64
C ASP A 110 28.75 -3.29 -3.42
N ILE A 111 29.73 -2.81 -2.66
CA ILE A 111 29.52 -1.98 -1.47
C ILE A 111 29.17 -0.56 -1.88
N PHE A 112 28.01 -0.09 -1.45
CA PHE A 112 27.54 1.27 -1.71
C PHE A 112 27.49 2.14 -0.44
N TRP A 113 27.65 1.53 0.73
CA TRP A 113 27.67 2.24 2.01
C TRP A 113 28.59 1.57 3.03
N LYS A 114 29.33 2.40 3.77
CA LYS A 114 30.17 2.00 4.89
C LYS A 114 30.00 3.03 6.00
N ASN A 115 29.89 2.58 7.25
CA ASN A 115 29.87 3.47 8.40
C ASN A 115 30.21 2.67 9.68
N SER A 116 30.26 3.36 10.81
CA SER A 116 30.42 2.76 12.14
C SER A 116 29.44 3.36 13.14
N TYR A 117 29.29 2.69 14.29
CA TYR A 117 28.66 3.25 15.48
C TYR A 117 29.34 2.72 16.74
N TYR A 118 29.26 3.47 17.83
CA TYR A 118 29.77 3.02 19.12
C TYR A 118 28.71 2.18 19.86
N ASP A 119 29.04 0.93 20.18
CA ASP A 119 28.23 0.03 20.99
C ASP A 119 28.62 0.21 22.46
N TYR A 120 27.80 0.93 23.22
CA TYR A 120 28.06 1.24 24.64
C TYR A 120 27.99 0.01 25.55
N ASP A 121 27.21 -1.02 25.18
CA ASP A 121 27.13 -2.24 25.98
C ASP A 121 28.41 -3.07 25.87
N LYS A 122 29.07 -3.00 24.69
CA LYS A 122 30.33 -3.67 24.41
C LYS A 122 31.56 -2.77 24.54
N ASP A 123 31.36 -1.48 24.86
CA ASP A 123 32.39 -0.45 24.95
C ASP A 123 33.31 -0.39 23.72
N MET A 124 32.76 -0.58 22.52
CA MET A 124 33.56 -0.70 21.29
C MET A 124 32.89 -0.09 20.06
N GLU A 125 33.72 0.34 19.11
CA GLU A 125 33.27 0.77 17.79
C GLU A 125 32.96 -0.44 16.89
N ILE A 126 31.75 -0.46 16.34
CA ILE A 126 31.28 -1.48 15.40
C ILE A 126 31.20 -0.85 14.02
N GLU A 127 32.07 -1.32 13.12
CA GLU A 127 32.01 -0.98 11.70
C GLU A 127 30.99 -1.86 10.98
N PHE A 128 30.41 -1.33 9.91
CA PHE A 128 29.55 -2.10 9.02
C PHE A 128 29.63 -1.59 7.58
N PHE A 129 29.25 -2.47 6.65
CA PHE A 129 29.03 -2.09 5.26
C PHE A 129 27.74 -2.70 4.73
N ASP A 130 27.14 -2.01 3.76
CA ASP A 130 26.00 -2.51 2.99
C ASP A 130 26.43 -2.76 1.54
N TYR A 131 26.06 -3.91 0.99
CA TYR A 131 26.35 -4.27 -0.39
C TYR A 131 25.12 -4.80 -1.13
N HIS A 132 25.12 -4.63 -2.45
CA HIS A 132 24.11 -5.15 -3.36
C HIS A 132 24.26 -6.66 -3.55
N LEU A 133 23.16 -7.41 -3.44
CA LEU A 133 23.13 -8.84 -3.74
C LEU A 133 22.89 -9.12 -5.23
N GLY A 134 22.56 -8.11 -6.03
CA GLY A 134 22.25 -8.22 -7.46
C GLY A 134 20.85 -8.77 -7.77
N THR A 135 20.15 -9.31 -6.77
CA THR A 135 18.76 -9.75 -6.91
C THR A 135 17.83 -8.53 -6.92
N LYS A 136 17.08 -8.34 -8.00
CA LYS A 136 16.07 -7.28 -8.10
C LYS A 136 14.87 -7.57 -7.20
N LYS A 137 14.36 -6.55 -6.52
CA LYS A 137 13.13 -6.60 -5.72
C LYS A 137 12.00 -5.89 -6.43
N TYR A 138 10.83 -6.51 -6.38
CA TYR A 138 9.62 -6.01 -7.00
C TYR A 138 8.45 -6.02 -6.02
N LEU A 139 7.53 -5.08 -6.20
CA LEU A 139 6.18 -5.14 -5.66
C LEU A 139 5.23 -5.56 -6.78
N TYR A 140 4.24 -6.38 -6.43
CA TYR A 140 3.23 -6.87 -7.36
C TYR A 140 1.85 -6.40 -6.91
N PHE A 141 1.02 -6.01 -7.86
CA PHE A 141 -0.33 -5.51 -7.59
C PHE A 141 -1.32 -6.06 -8.62
N LEU A 142 -2.47 -6.55 -8.17
CA LEU A 142 -3.63 -6.70 -9.03
C LEU A 142 -4.13 -5.30 -9.41
N TYR A 143 -4.34 -5.08 -10.70
CA TYR A 143 -4.81 -3.82 -11.26
C TYR A 143 -6.28 -3.94 -11.67
N TYR A 144 -7.08 -2.95 -11.30
CA TYR A 144 -8.51 -2.89 -11.56
C TYR A 144 -8.86 -1.56 -12.19
N GLU A 145 -9.65 -1.59 -13.26
CA GLU A 145 -10.30 -0.43 -13.85
C GLU A 145 -11.79 -0.48 -13.55
N ILE A 146 -12.29 0.56 -12.88
CA ILE A 146 -13.70 0.69 -12.50
C ILE A 146 -14.12 2.11 -12.83
N GLY A 147 -15.03 2.25 -13.80
CA GLY A 147 -15.36 3.56 -14.38
C GLY A 147 -14.10 4.24 -14.92
N GLU A 148 -13.91 5.52 -14.59
CA GLU A 148 -12.71 6.28 -14.98
C GLU A 148 -11.56 6.18 -13.95
N CYS A 149 -11.70 5.34 -12.92
CA CYS A 149 -10.70 5.19 -11.87
C CYS A 149 -9.96 3.85 -11.98
N SER A 150 -8.70 3.87 -11.54
CA SER A 150 -7.87 2.68 -11.44
C SER A 150 -7.46 2.38 -10.00
N PHE A 151 -7.37 1.11 -9.63
CA PHE A 151 -7.03 0.66 -8.29
C PHE A 151 -5.99 -0.46 -8.30
N HIS A 152 -5.19 -0.51 -7.23
CA HIS A 152 -4.16 -1.53 -7.01
C HIS A 152 -4.43 -2.28 -5.73
N SER A 153 -4.42 -3.61 -5.77
CA SER A 153 -4.40 -4.48 -4.59
C SER A 153 -3.05 -5.19 -4.49
N PRO A 154 -2.29 -5.05 -3.39
CA PRO A 154 -0.98 -5.68 -3.27
C PRO A 154 -1.09 -7.20 -3.18
N ILE A 155 -0.22 -7.89 -3.93
CA ILE A 155 -0.09 -9.35 -3.90
C ILE A 155 1.38 -9.76 -3.72
N THR A 156 1.58 -11.01 -3.30
CA THR A 156 2.93 -11.58 -3.23
C THR A 156 3.39 -12.01 -4.62
N GLU A 157 4.71 -12.07 -4.82
CA GLU A 157 5.32 -12.59 -6.05
C GLU A 157 4.80 -14.00 -6.39
N LYS A 158 4.71 -14.88 -5.37
CA LYS A 158 4.15 -16.23 -5.54
C LYS A 158 2.71 -16.24 -6.06
N ILE A 159 1.91 -15.24 -5.66
CA ILE A 159 0.54 -15.10 -6.16
C ILE A 159 0.58 -14.57 -7.59
N ALA A 160 1.42 -13.59 -7.90
CA ALA A 160 1.58 -13.07 -9.26
C ALA A 160 1.99 -14.17 -10.25
N GLU A 161 2.98 -15.00 -9.90
CA GLU A 161 3.47 -16.11 -10.72
C GLU A 161 2.41 -17.20 -10.97
N ARG A 162 1.51 -17.43 -10.01
CA ARG A 162 0.42 -18.41 -10.14
C ARG A 162 -0.75 -17.89 -10.98
N ASN A 163 -0.93 -16.58 -11.08
CA ASN A 163 -1.98 -15.96 -11.89
C ASN A 163 -1.55 -15.89 -13.36
N THR A 164 -1.30 -17.04 -13.98
CA THR A 164 -0.76 -17.16 -15.33
C THR A 164 -1.69 -16.64 -16.44
N GLY A 165 -2.97 -16.38 -16.12
CA GLY A 165 -3.94 -15.82 -17.05
C GLY A 165 -3.93 -14.28 -17.14
N LEU A 166 -3.20 -13.59 -16.26
CA LEU A 166 -3.10 -12.12 -16.26
C LEU A 166 -1.74 -11.68 -16.81
N GLU A 167 -1.75 -10.68 -17.68
CA GLU A 167 -0.51 -10.05 -18.15
C GLU A 167 0.23 -9.38 -16.98
N ILE A 168 1.55 -9.51 -16.93
CA ILE A 168 2.40 -8.78 -15.99
C ILE A 168 3.02 -7.59 -16.73
N GLN A 169 2.61 -6.38 -16.34
CA GLN A 169 3.10 -5.13 -16.90
C GLN A 169 4.00 -4.40 -15.89
N GLU A 170 5.20 -4.01 -16.31
CA GLU A 170 6.07 -3.18 -15.48
C GLU A 170 5.59 -1.73 -15.43
N ILE A 171 5.64 -1.13 -14.23
CA ILE A 171 5.27 0.28 -14.00
C ILE A 171 6.44 1.07 -13.43
N ASP A 172 6.32 2.39 -13.50
CA ASP A 172 7.34 3.35 -13.02
C ASP A 172 7.77 3.04 -11.57
N GLU A 173 9.09 2.96 -11.36
CA GLU A 173 9.71 2.80 -10.05
C GLU A 173 9.32 3.92 -9.06
N ASN A 174 9.02 5.12 -9.57
CA ASN A 174 8.60 6.28 -8.81
C ASN A 174 7.09 6.36 -8.57
N PHE A 175 6.31 5.35 -8.99
CA PHE A 175 4.88 5.29 -8.74
C PHE A 175 4.57 5.40 -7.25
N LYS A 176 4.02 6.56 -6.86
CA LYS A 176 3.64 6.90 -5.49
C LYS A 176 2.27 7.53 -5.49
N THR A 177 1.48 7.18 -4.49
CA THR A 177 0.14 7.77 -4.30
C THR A 177 -0.01 8.32 -2.90
N HIS A 178 -0.64 9.48 -2.79
CA HIS A 178 -0.85 10.20 -1.55
C HIS A 178 -2.32 10.23 -1.12
N GLY A 179 -2.54 10.58 0.14
CA GLY A 179 -3.84 10.94 0.67
C GLY A 179 -4.49 12.09 -0.07
N SER A 180 -5.72 12.44 0.31
CA SER A 180 -6.45 13.56 -0.28
C SER A 180 -7.36 14.21 0.76
N LYS A 181 -7.68 15.48 0.52
CA LYS A 181 -8.65 16.25 1.33
C LYS A 181 -9.97 15.48 1.50
N ILE A 182 -10.45 15.39 2.73
CA ILE A 182 -11.60 14.53 3.10
C ILE A 182 -12.95 15.14 2.73
N GLU A 183 -12.99 16.43 2.41
CA GLU A 183 -14.21 17.21 2.21
C GLU A 183 -15.03 16.70 1.02
N GLY A 184 -14.35 16.26 -0.05
CA GLY A 184 -14.96 15.71 -1.27
C GLY A 184 -15.27 14.22 -1.23
N LEU A 185 -14.95 13.52 -0.14
CA LEU A 185 -15.17 12.07 -0.06
C LEU A 185 -16.63 11.73 0.33
N LEU A 186 -17.19 10.69 -0.31
CA LEU A 186 -18.49 10.10 0.05
C LEU A 186 -18.58 9.68 1.52
N SER A 187 -19.76 9.76 2.14
CA SER A 187 -19.93 9.37 3.55
C SER A 187 -19.71 7.87 3.77
N MET A 188 -19.19 7.47 4.95
CA MET A 188 -18.95 6.05 5.24
C MET A 188 -20.25 5.24 5.37
N GLN A 189 -21.36 5.87 5.74
CA GLN A 189 -22.67 5.21 5.75
C GLN A 189 -23.10 4.85 4.32
N PHE A 190 -22.91 5.78 3.37
CA PHE A 190 -23.20 5.53 1.97
C PHE A 190 -22.31 4.44 1.39
N VAL A 191 -20.99 4.53 1.62
CA VAL A 191 -20.02 3.52 1.15
C VAL A 191 -20.40 2.11 1.62
N LYS A 192 -20.75 1.94 2.90
CA LYS A 192 -21.16 0.64 3.45
C LYS A 192 -22.43 0.12 2.78
N LYS A 193 -23.43 0.98 2.59
CA LYS A 193 -24.68 0.61 1.89
C LYS A 193 -24.42 0.13 0.47
N VAL A 194 -23.52 0.80 -0.26
CA VAL A 194 -23.14 0.38 -1.62
C VAL A 194 -22.43 -0.98 -1.59
N LEU A 195 -21.52 -1.20 -0.65
CA LEU A 195 -20.84 -2.49 -0.51
C LEU A 195 -21.81 -3.64 -0.18
N GLU A 196 -22.73 -3.41 0.76
CA GLU A 196 -23.76 -4.40 1.13
C GLU A 196 -24.62 -4.77 -0.08
N LEU A 197 -25.01 -3.77 -0.88
CA LEU A 197 -25.79 -3.98 -2.10
C LEU A 197 -25.02 -4.78 -3.16
N LEU A 198 -23.72 -4.48 -3.36
CA LEU A 198 -22.86 -5.24 -4.26
C LEU A 198 -22.73 -6.71 -3.83
N GLN A 199 -22.54 -6.94 -2.52
CA GLN A 199 -22.38 -8.28 -1.95
C GLN A 199 -23.69 -9.09 -1.96
N SER A 200 -24.84 -8.43 -1.90
CA SER A 200 -26.13 -9.12 -1.98
C SER A 200 -26.54 -9.48 -3.40
N GLU A 201 -25.84 -8.98 -4.42
CA GLU A 201 -26.16 -9.14 -5.85
C GLU A 201 -27.59 -8.66 -6.22
N ASP A 202 -28.22 -7.89 -5.32
CA ASP A 202 -29.61 -7.44 -5.42
C ASP A 202 -29.66 -6.02 -5.98
N TYR A 203 -29.12 -5.85 -7.19
CA TYR A 203 -29.04 -4.57 -7.87
C TYR A 203 -29.10 -4.70 -9.38
N THR A 204 -29.38 -3.58 -10.05
CA THR A 204 -29.25 -3.45 -11.50
C THR A 204 -28.16 -2.45 -11.80
N ILE A 205 -27.21 -2.85 -12.65
CA ILE A 205 -26.23 -1.91 -13.21
C ILE A 205 -26.96 -1.01 -14.19
N VAL A 206 -26.81 0.30 -14.00
CA VAL A 206 -27.29 1.32 -14.92
C VAL A 206 -26.10 2.18 -15.34
N ASP A 207 -26.10 2.61 -16.60
CA ASP A 207 -25.10 3.53 -17.15
C ASP A 207 -25.39 4.97 -16.71
#